data_AF-A0A7X8RB27-F1
#
_entry.id   AF-A0A7X8RB27-F1
#
_cell.length_a   1.000
_cell.length_b   1.000
_cell.length_c   1.000
_cell.angle_alpha   90.00
_cell.angle_beta   90.00
_cell.angle_gamma   90.00
#
_symmetry.space_group_name_H-M   'P 1'
#
loop_
_entity.id
_entity.type
_entity.pdbx_description
1 polymer ?
#
loop_
_entity_poly.entity_id
_entity_poly.type
_entity_poly.pdbx_seq_one_letter_code
_entity_poly.pdbx_strand_id
1 'polypeptide(L)'
;MRFDFTDLEQLRALVAENKGDVAAIMLTPHHHPAGSDQWLPDASYYAEIKKICQAEKMLLILDDIRCGFRLDIHGSHVYYGADPDMICFGKAMANGYPLAAITGKEYLKEAAAATFFTGTHFFSAVPMAASLACMKIIERDGIIPKIFALGTKLQQGMEEQARSMGLEISYTGHPAMPFMRFIGDDDFSRNRFFCGEAAKRGVFLHPHHNWFVSGAHTEADIDRTLQVTEECFRLTKEQFYK
;
A
#
# COMPACT_ATOMS: atom_id res chain seq x y z
N MET A 1 6.77 -17.45 12.46
CA MET A 1 6.51 -16.53 13.58
C MET A 1 5.80 -15.29 13.04
N ARG A 2 4.99 -14.60 13.85
CA ARG A 2 4.31 -13.35 13.47
C ARG A 2 4.40 -12.36 14.64
N PHE A 3 4.42 -11.09 14.33
CA PHE A 3 4.37 -9.99 15.29
C PHE A 3 3.44 -8.90 14.75
N ASP A 4 2.94 -8.04 15.62
CA ASP A 4 2.20 -6.84 15.27
C ASP A 4 3.15 -5.84 14.62
N PHE A 5 2.79 -5.36 13.42
CA PHE A 5 3.60 -4.41 12.66
C PHE A 5 3.97 -3.18 13.51
N THR A 6 3.11 -2.75 14.43
CA THR A 6 3.29 -1.56 15.24
C THR A 6 4.09 -1.79 16.53
N ASP A 7 4.38 -3.05 16.89
CA ASP A 7 5.00 -3.42 18.16
C ASP A 7 6.44 -3.91 17.98
N LEU A 8 7.39 -2.97 18.05
CA LEU A 8 8.82 -3.26 17.96
C LEU A 8 9.35 -4.01 19.19
N GLU A 9 8.71 -3.91 20.36
CA GLU A 9 9.14 -4.63 21.55
C GLU A 9 8.75 -6.10 21.47
N GLN A 10 7.55 -6.40 20.93
CA GLN A 10 7.17 -7.76 20.58
C GLN A 10 8.13 -8.36 19.54
N LEU A 11 8.54 -7.58 18.54
CA LEU A 11 9.56 -8.02 17.58
C LEU A 11 10.88 -8.36 18.28
N ARG A 12 11.37 -7.51 19.18
CA ARG A 12 12.62 -7.76 19.94
C ARG A 12 12.51 -9.02 20.80
N ALA A 13 11.40 -9.20 21.52
CA ALA A 13 11.17 -10.38 22.34
C ALA A 13 11.17 -11.66 21.49
N LEU A 14 10.47 -11.63 20.36
CA LEU A 14 10.39 -12.76 19.44
C LEU A 14 11.76 -13.15 18.86
N VAL A 15 12.58 -12.17 18.49
CA VAL A 15 13.96 -12.39 18.01
C VAL A 15 14.83 -12.97 19.14
N ALA A 16 14.70 -12.48 20.36
CA ALA A 16 15.47 -12.96 21.50
C ALA A 16 15.13 -14.42 21.88
N GLU A 17 13.84 -14.79 21.82
CA GLU A 17 13.37 -16.16 22.07
C GLU A 17 13.85 -17.16 21.01
N ASN A 18 14.16 -16.69 19.80
CA ASN A 18 14.55 -17.51 18.65
C ASN A 18 15.98 -17.18 18.18
N LYS A 19 16.85 -16.82 19.13
CA LYS A 19 18.20 -16.34 18.84
C LYS A 19 18.99 -17.35 17.99
N GLY A 20 19.53 -16.87 16.88
CA GLY A 20 20.32 -17.69 15.94
C GLY A 20 19.51 -18.58 15.00
N ASP A 21 18.18 -18.59 15.11
CA ASP A 21 17.28 -19.41 14.28
C ASP A 21 16.46 -18.58 13.27
N VAL A 22 16.53 -17.24 13.36
CA VAL A 22 15.82 -16.33 12.46
C VAL A 22 16.73 -15.91 11.30
N ALA A 23 16.34 -16.21 10.06
CA ALA A 23 17.10 -15.81 8.86
C ALA A 23 16.80 -14.37 8.41
N ALA A 24 15.54 -13.94 8.52
CA ALA A 24 15.09 -12.66 7.99
C ALA A 24 13.85 -12.12 8.72
N ILE A 25 13.71 -10.79 8.72
CA ILE A 25 12.48 -10.07 9.05
C ILE A 25 11.87 -9.58 7.73
N MET A 26 10.63 -9.98 7.46
CA MET A 26 9.91 -9.58 6.24
C MET A 26 8.67 -8.76 6.60
N LEU A 27 8.55 -7.58 5.98
CA LEU A 27 7.50 -6.61 6.27
C LEU A 27 7.05 -5.90 4.99
N THR A 28 5.84 -5.34 5.00
CA THR A 28 5.42 -4.36 3.99
C THR A 28 6.00 -2.98 4.29
N PRO A 29 6.08 -2.05 3.31
CA PRO A 29 6.52 -0.66 3.51
C PRO A 29 5.69 0.14 4.51
N HIS A 30 4.41 -0.19 4.64
CA HIS A 30 3.53 0.32 5.67
C HIS A 30 2.42 -0.69 5.88
N HIS A 31 1.79 -0.69 7.06
CA HIS A 31 0.74 -1.66 7.34
C HIS A 31 -0.51 -1.30 6.54
N HIS A 32 -0.87 -2.13 5.55
CA HIS A 32 -2.04 -1.94 4.69
C HIS A 32 -2.98 -3.17 4.65
N PRO A 33 -3.52 -3.59 5.81
CA PRO A 33 -4.39 -4.76 5.93
C PRO A 33 -5.73 -4.54 5.23
N ALA A 34 -6.44 -5.64 4.98
CA ALA A 34 -7.86 -5.59 4.65
C ALA A 34 -8.67 -5.54 5.95
N GLY A 35 -9.73 -4.74 5.99
CA GLY A 35 -10.67 -4.69 7.10
C GLY A 35 -10.18 -3.92 8.33
N SER A 36 -9.08 -3.17 8.24
CA SER A 36 -8.64 -2.29 9.31
C SER A 36 -7.86 -1.09 8.76
N ASP A 37 -7.64 -0.11 9.62
CA ASP A 37 -6.92 1.11 9.26
C ASP A 37 -5.48 0.82 8.88
N GLN A 38 -4.97 1.62 7.94
CA GLN A 38 -3.58 1.56 7.55
C GLN A 38 -2.72 2.30 8.58
N TRP A 39 -1.53 1.78 8.84
CA TRP A 39 -0.54 2.41 9.71
C TRP A 39 0.70 2.77 8.93
N LEU A 40 1.08 4.05 8.96
CA LEU A 40 2.26 4.57 8.27
C LEU A 40 3.43 4.65 9.26
N PRO A 41 4.60 4.10 8.93
CA PRO A 41 5.76 4.18 9.80
C PRO A 41 6.29 5.61 9.91
N ASP A 42 6.78 5.96 11.09
CA ASP A 42 7.57 7.16 11.29
C ASP A 42 9.01 6.99 10.74
N ALA A 43 9.76 8.07 10.72
CA ALA A 43 11.13 8.10 10.18
C ALA A 43 12.12 7.18 10.92
N SER A 44 11.82 6.77 12.15
CA SER A 44 12.71 5.95 12.99
C SER A 44 12.43 4.45 12.87
N TYR A 45 11.22 4.06 12.49
CA TYR A 45 10.75 2.68 12.49
C TYR A 45 11.70 1.70 11.77
N TYR A 46 12.08 2.01 10.52
CA TYR A 46 12.98 1.13 9.75
C TYR A 46 14.43 1.17 10.22
N ALA A 47 14.87 2.28 10.82
CA ALA A 47 16.19 2.35 11.44
C ALA A 47 16.26 1.41 12.66
N GLU A 48 15.20 1.34 13.46
CA GLU A 48 15.13 0.42 14.61
C GLU A 48 15.08 -1.05 14.17
N ILE A 49 14.28 -1.40 13.15
CA ILE A 49 14.27 -2.75 12.60
C ILE A 49 15.64 -3.12 12.04
N LYS A 50 16.33 -2.19 11.35
CA LYS A 50 17.66 -2.46 10.81
C LYS A 50 18.67 -2.78 11.93
N LYS A 51 18.60 -2.09 13.06
CA LYS A 51 19.44 -2.40 14.25
C LYS A 51 19.16 -3.81 14.76
N ILE A 52 17.88 -4.22 14.83
CA ILE A 52 17.49 -5.57 15.24
C ILE A 52 18.08 -6.61 14.28
N CYS A 53 17.93 -6.40 12.96
CA CYS A 53 18.52 -7.27 11.93
C CYS A 53 20.05 -7.38 12.07
N GLN A 54 20.74 -6.26 12.25
CA GLN A 54 22.20 -6.22 12.35
C GLN A 54 22.73 -6.95 13.60
N ALA A 55 22.03 -6.83 14.73
CA ALA A 55 22.45 -7.46 15.99
C ALA A 55 22.53 -8.98 15.90
N GLU A 56 21.64 -9.61 15.13
CA GLU A 56 21.54 -11.07 14.99
C GLU A 56 21.86 -11.56 13.57
N LYS A 57 22.46 -10.70 12.73
CA LYS A 57 22.85 -11.00 11.34
C LYS A 57 21.70 -11.51 10.45
N MET A 58 20.49 -10.99 10.69
CA MET A 58 19.30 -11.29 9.91
C MET A 58 19.17 -10.36 8.70
N LEU A 59 18.50 -10.83 7.65
CA LEU A 59 18.14 -9.98 6.51
C LEU A 59 16.89 -9.15 6.81
N LEU A 60 16.83 -7.92 6.30
CA LEU A 60 15.59 -7.16 6.19
C LEU A 60 15.01 -7.33 4.78
N ILE A 61 13.79 -7.84 4.67
CA ILE A 61 13.08 -8.01 3.40
C ILE A 61 11.87 -7.10 3.37
N LEU A 62 11.76 -6.28 2.33
CA LEU A 62 10.60 -5.44 2.11
C LEU A 62 9.67 -6.03 1.04
N ASP A 63 8.46 -6.42 1.43
CA ASP A 63 7.37 -6.79 0.52
C ASP A 63 6.73 -5.54 -0.07
N ASP A 64 7.37 -5.02 -1.12
CA ASP A 64 6.96 -3.81 -1.83
C ASP A 64 6.01 -4.09 -3.00
N ILE A 65 5.35 -5.25 -3.01
CA ILE A 65 4.51 -5.68 -4.14
C ILE A 65 3.30 -4.73 -4.27
N ARG A 66 2.79 -4.17 -3.18
CA ARG A 66 1.62 -3.28 -3.19
C ARG A 66 1.99 -1.80 -3.31
N CYS A 67 3.05 -1.35 -2.65
CA CYS A 67 3.41 0.07 -2.60
C CYS A 67 4.37 0.50 -3.73
N GLY A 68 5.17 -0.45 -4.24
CA GLY A 68 6.17 -0.21 -5.27
C GLY A 68 5.56 0.48 -6.50
N PHE A 69 6.31 1.44 -7.03
CA PHE A 69 5.91 2.27 -8.18
C PHE A 69 4.70 3.20 -7.93
N ARG A 70 4.18 3.28 -6.69
CA ARG A 70 3.15 4.25 -6.29
C ARG A 70 3.65 5.35 -5.36
N LEU A 71 4.65 5.04 -4.54
CA LEU A 71 5.23 5.97 -3.56
C LEU A 71 6.55 6.57 -4.05
N ASP A 72 7.41 5.74 -4.66
CA ASP A 72 8.66 6.15 -5.29
C ASP A 72 8.95 5.22 -6.48
N ILE A 73 9.62 5.73 -7.52
CA ILE A 73 9.99 4.96 -8.72
C ILE A 73 11.08 3.92 -8.40
N HIS A 74 11.94 4.20 -7.42
CA HIS A 74 13.00 3.31 -6.99
C HIS A 74 12.51 2.26 -5.96
N GLY A 75 11.28 2.40 -5.47
CA GLY A 75 10.67 1.54 -4.45
C GLY A 75 10.40 2.28 -3.14
N SER A 76 9.40 1.83 -2.39
CA SER A 76 8.91 2.50 -1.18
C SER A 76 9.92 2.55 -0.03
N HIS A 77 10.98 1.75 -0.08
CA HIS A 77 12.10 1.91 0.84
C HIS A 77 12.75 3.30 0.75
N VAL A 78 12.83 3.92 -0.43
CA VAL A 78 13.34 5.29 -0.59
C VAL A 78 12.40 6.29 0.08
N TYR A 79 11.09 6.14 -0.15
CA TYR A 79 10.07 6.99 0.45
C TYR A 79 10.12 6.96 1.99
N TYR A 80 10.31 5.78 2.59
CA TYR A 80 10.35 5.60 4.05
C TYR A 80 11.76 5.68 4.65
N GLY A 81 12.81 5.92 3.86
CA GLY A 81 14.19 5.91 4.34
C GLY A 81 14.66 4.55 4.88
N ALA A 82 14.09 3.45 4.39
CA ALA A 82 14.46 2.09 4.77
C ALA A 82 15.67 1.57 3.97
N ASP A 83 16.47 0.69 4.59
CA ASP A 83 17.62 0.03 3.95
C ASP A 83 17.47 -1.51 3.96
N PRO A 84 16.51 -2.06 3.21
CA PRO A 84 16.31 -3.51 3.14
C PRO A 84 17.46 -4.19 2.40
N ASP A 85 17.70 -5.45 2.73
CA ASP A 85 18.66 -6.31 2.06
C ASP A 85 18.06 -6.94 0.79
N MET A 86 16.73 -7.15 0.79
CA MET A 86 15.96 -7.62 -0.36
C MET A 86 14.62 -6.89 -0.49
N ILE A 87 14.11 -6.77 -1.71
CA ILE A 87 12.80 -6.17 -1.99
C ILE A 87 12.03 -7.04 -2.99
N CYS A 88 10.74 -7.24 -2.72
CA CYS A 88 9.82 -7.91 -3.62
C CYS A 88 8.94 -6.89 -4.35
N PHE A 89 8.91 -6.94 -5.68
CA PHE A 89 8.09 -6.07 -6.53
C PHE A 89 7.07 -6.87 -7.36
N GLY A 90 6.00 -6.20 -7.78
CA GLY A 90 4.97 -6.76 -8.65
C GLY A 90 3.91 -5.73 -9.01
N LYS A 91 2.68 -6.20 -9.26
CA LYS A 91 1.47 -5.38 -9.50
C LYS A 91 1.68 -4.21 -10.47
N ALA A 92 1.96 -3.01 -9.94
CA ALA A 92 2.05 -1.79 -10.74
C ALA A 92 3.25 -1.78 -11.69
N MET A 93 4.28 -2.60 -11.42
CA MET A 93 5.55 -2.57 -12.15
C MET A 93 5.43 -2.79 -13.67
N ALA A 94 4.34 -3.40 -14.13
CA ALA A 94 4.10 -3.72 -15.54
C ALA A 94 2.68 -3.35 -16.00
N ASN A 95 2.02 -2.42 -15.31
CA ASN A 95 0.68 -1.89 -15.65
C ASN A 95 -0.35 -2.98 -16.07
N GLY A 96 -0.39 -4.09 -15.33
CA GLY A 96 -1.35 -5.20 -15.55
C GLY A 96 -0.77 -6.46 -16.19
N TYR A 97 0.43 -6.42 -16.78
CA TYR A 97 1.09 -7.63 -17.26
C TYR A 97 1.65 -8.46 -16.08
N PRO A 98 1.64 -9.81 -16.17
CA PRO A 98 2.09 -10.67 -15.08
C PRO A 98 3.62 -10.66 -14.97
N LEU A 99 4.12 -9.79 -14.09
CA LEU A 99 5.54 -9.71 -13.74
C LEU A 99 5.68 -9.44 -12.24
N ALA A 100 6.67 -10.10 -11.64
CA ALA A 100 7.17 -9.83 -10.30
C ALA A 100 8.69 -9.92 -10.33
N ALA A 101 9.35 -9.26 -9.39
CA ALA A 101 10.80 -9.29 -9.26
C ALA A 101 11.20 -9.37 -7.79
N ILE A 102 12.32 -10.05 -7.52
CA ILE A 102 13.02 -9.96 -6.25
C ILE A 102 14.35 -9.29 -6.56
N THR A 103 14.65 -8.20 -5.86
CA THR A 103 15.94 -7.51 -5.93
C THR A 103 16.66 -7.68 -4.60
N GLY A 104 17.98 -7.67 -4.61
CA GLY A 104 18.77 -7.78 -3.39
C GLY A 104 20.13 -7.12 -3.53
N LYS A 105 20.79 -6.91 -2.40
CA LYS A 105 22.16 -6.37 -2.35
C LYS A 105 23.16 -7.35 -2.97
N GLU A 106 24.26 -6.83 -3.53
CA GLU A 106 25.26 -7.63 -4.27
C GLU A 106 25.80 -8.82 -3.45
N TYR A 107 25.94 -8.67 -2.13
CA TYR A 107 26.44 -9.75 -1.26
C TYR A 107 25.52 -10.98 -1.20
N LEU A 108 24.26 -10.86 -1.63
CA LEU A 108 23.30 -11.97 -1.69
C LEU A 108 23.34 -12.73 -3.02
N LYS A 109 24.13 -12.26 -4.00
CA LYS A 109 24.17 -12.82 -5.34
C LYS A 109 24.58 -14.28 -5.38
N GLU A 110 25.57 -14.69 -4.58
CA GLU A 110 26.01 -16.09 -4.52
C GLU A 110 24.89 -17.01 -4.00
N ALA A 111 24.20 -16.58 -2.93
CA ALA A 111 23.05 -17.32 -2.39
C ALA A 111 21.90 -17.42 -3.41
N ALA A 112 21.61 -16.32 -4.12
CA ALA A 112 20.62 -16.31 -5.18
C ALA A 112 21.00 -17.26 -6.34
N ALA A 113 22.26 -17.26 -6.77
CA ALA A 113 22.73 -18.13 -7.85
C ALA A 113 22.74 -19.62 -7.48
N ALA A 114 22.96 -19.94 -6.21
CA ALA A 114 22.91 -21.31 -5.70
C ALA A 114 21.48 -21.84 -5.53
N THR A 115 20.48 -20.96 -5.47
CA THR A 115 19.07 -21.34 -5.28
C THR A 115 18.43 -21.66 -6.62
N PHE A 116 17.89 -22.86 -6.78
CA PHE A 116 17.14 -23.22 -7.99
C PHE A 116 15.71 -22.67 -7.95
N PHE A 117 15.41 -21.73 -8.84
CA PHE A 117 14.06 -21.27 -9.11
C PHE A 117 13.86 -21.15 -10.63
N THR A 118 12.72 -21.63 -11.13
CA THR A 118 12.36 -21.54 -12.54
C THR A 118 10.85 -21.51 -12.69
N GLY A 119 10.38 -21.05 -13.84
CA GLY A 119 8.97 -21.04 -14.20
C GLY A 119 8.82 -20.80 -15.70
N THR A 120 7.89 -21.52 -16.34
CA THR A 120 7.67 -21.49 -17.80
C THR A 120 7.61 -20.07 -18.36
N HIS A 121 6.99 -19.14 -17.61
CA HIS A 121 6.75 -17.78 -18.05
C HIS A 121 7.75 -16.75 -17.50
N PHE A 122 8.73 -17.13 -16.67
CA PHE A 122 9.67 -16.18 -16.04
C PHE A 122 10.55 -15.44 -17.05
N PHE A 123 10.75 -16.02 -18.23
CA PHE A 123 11.55 -15.42 -19.32
C PHE A 123 10.67 -14.82 -20.44
N SER A 124 9.37 -14.62 -20.19
CA SER A 124 8.47 -14.03 -21.19
C SER A 124 8.85 -12.58 -21.46
N ALA A 125 9.19 -12.25 -22.70
CA ALA A 125 9.64 -10.91 -23.08
C ALA A 125 8.54 -9.84 -22.98
N VAL A 126 7.27 -10.21 -23.18
CA VAL A 126 6.16 -9.24 -23.21
C VAL A 126 5.96 -8.53 -21.86
N PRO A 127 5.83 -9.22 -20.70
CA PRO A 127 5.77 -8.54 -19.40
C PRO A 127 7.01 -7.70 -19.09
N MET A 128 8.20 -8.14 -19.50
CA MET A 128 9.44 -7.38 -19.32
C MET A 128 9.42 -6.07 -20.12
N ALA A 129 9.04 -6.13 -21.40
CA ALA A 129 8.90 -4.95 -22.25
C ALA A 129 7.85 -3.97 -21.71
N ALA A 130 6.71 -4.50 -21.24
CA ALA A 130 5.66 -3.70 -20.61
C ALA A 130 6.16 -3.00 -19.34
N SER A 131 6.97 -3.67 -18.52
CA SER A 131 7.54 -3.09 -17.31
C SER A 131 8.52 -1.95 -17.61
N LEU A 132 9.43 -2.15 -18.57
CA LEU A 132 10.34 -1.10 -19.02
C LEU A 132 9.59 0.13 -19.56
N ALA A 133 8.54 -0.09 -20.35
CA ALA A 133 7.70 1.01 -20.85
C ALA A 133 6.93 1.70 -19.72
N CYS A 134 6.39 0.93 -18.77
CA CYS A 134 5.66 1.44 -17.61
C CYS A 134 6.53 2.37 -16.76
N MET A 135 7.74 1.93 -16.37
CA MET A 135 8.67 2.74 -15.58
C MET A 135 9.05 4.04 -16.30
N LYS A 136 9.38 3.97 -17.59
CA LYS A 136 9.67 5.16 -18.40
C LYS A 136 8.53 6.17 -18.43
N ILE A 137 7.28 5.70 -18.51
CA ILE A 137 6.10 6.56 -18.49
C ILE A 137 5.89 7.17 -17.11
N ILE A 138 6.05 6.38 -16.04
CA ILE A 138 5.93 6.87 -14.66
C ILE A 138 6.87 8.07 -14.42
N GLU A 139 8.13 7.95 -14.85
CA GLU A 139 9.12 9.01 -14.74
C GLU A 139 8.82 10.19 -15.68
N ARG A 140 8.63 9.92 -16.98
CA ARG A 140 8.43 10.96 -18.01
C ARG A 140 7.21 11.85 -17.70
N ASP A 141 6.11 11.25 -17.25
CA ASP A 141 4.84 11.94 -17.05
C ASP A 141 4.62 12.37 -15.59
N GLY A 142 5.59 12.15 -14.70
CA GLY A 142 5.47 12.51 -13.28
C GLY A 142 4.26 11.85 -12.61
N ILE A 143 4.06 10.56 -12.85
CA ILE A 143 2.83 9.87 -12.41
C ILE A 143 2.70 9.80 -10.89
N ILE A 144 3.80 9.56 -10.17
CA ILE A 144 3.80 9.45 -8.70
C ILE A 144 3.34 10.75 -8.02
N PRO A 145 3.93 11.94 -8.31
CA PRO A 145 3.42 13.19 -7.73
C PRO A 145 1.99 13.51 -8.18
N LYS A 146 1.60 13.15 -9.42
CA LYS A 146 0.22 13.30 -9.89
C LYS A 146 -0.78 12.49 -9.05
N ILE A 147 -0.54 11.18 -8.86
CA ILE A 147 -1.47 10.33 -8.09
C ILE A 147 -1.48 10.70 -6.61
N PHE A 148 -0.37 11.21 -6.06
CA PHE A 148 -0.33 11.78 -4.73
C PHE A 148 -1.29 12.98 -4.62
N ALA A 149 -1.16 13.97 -5.50
CA ALA A 149 -2.02 15.16 -5.49
C ALA A 149 -3.51 14.83 -5.66
N LEU A 150 -3.85 13.95 -6.60
CA LEU A 150 -5.23 13.50 -6.82
C LEU A 150 -5.78 12.73 -5.60
N GLY A 151 -4.97 11.87 -5.00
CA GLY A 151 -5.32 11.16 -3.78
C GLY A 151 -5.55 12.09 -2.60
N THR A 152 -4.71 13.13 -2.44
CA THR A 152 -4.86 14.14 -1.40
C THR A 152 -6.16 14.94 -1.59
N LYS A 153 -6.48 15.32 -2.83
CA LYS A 153 -7.76 15.99 -3.16
C LYS A 153 -8.95 15.11 -2.78
N LEU A 154 -8.91 13.81 -3.09
CA LEU A 154 -9.95 12.85 -2.71
C LEU A 154 -10.08 12.73 -1.19
N GLN A 155 -8.97 12.58 -0.48
CA GLN A 155 -8.94 12.50 0.99
C GLN A 155 -9.61 13.73 1.63
N GLN A 156 -9.09 14.92 1.31
CA GLN A 156 -9.57 16.17 1.90
C GLN A 156 -11.05 16.41 1.58
N GLY A 157 -11.48 16.10 0.35
CA GLY A 157 -12.88 16.24 -0.04
C GLY A 157 -13.81 15.30 0.72
N MET A 158 -13.45 14.02 0.89
CA MET A 158 -14.28 13.07 1.64
C MET A 158 -14.31 13.36 3.14
N GLU A 159 -13.18 13.79 3.73
CA GLU A 159 -13.11 14.23 5.12
C GLU A 159 -13.98 15.48 5.37
N GLU A 160 -13.96 16.47 4.47
CA GLU A 160 -14.84 17.64 4.54
C GLU A 160 -16.32 17.25 4.43
N GLN A 161 -16.68 16.40 3.47
CA GLN A 161 -18.06 15.93 3.30
C GLN A 161 -18.58 15.25 4.56
N ALA A 162 -17.83 14.29 5.11
CA ALA A 162 -18.20 13.61 6.34
C ALA A 162 -18.35 14.60 7.51
N ARG A 163 -17.37 15.50 7.69
CA ARG A 163 -17.41 16.53 8.73
C ARG A 163 -18.62 17.45 8.61
N SER A 164 -18.92 17.94 7.41
CA SER A 164 -20.07 18.84 7.15
C SER A 164 -21.41 18.20 7.52
N MET A 165 -21.48 16.86 7.48
CA MET A 165 -22.66 16.08 7.83
C MET A 165 -22.63 15.53 9.27
N GLY A 166 -21.59 15.85 10.06
CA GLY A 166 -21.43 15.33 11.42
C GLY A 166 -21.21 13.81 11.46
N LEU A 167 -20.60 13.24 10.41
CA LEU A 167 -20.22 11.84 10.35
C LEU A 167 -18.74 11.68 10.68
N GLU A 168 -18.41 10.71 11.52
CA GLU A 168 -17.02 10.36 11.83
C GLU A 168 -16.55 9.22 10.92
N ILE A 169 -15.44 9.46 10.21
CA ILE A 169 -14.75 8.49 9.37
C ILE A 169 -13.28 8.38 9.78
N SER A 170 -12.69 7.21 9.55
CA SER A 170 -11.25 7.01 9.48
C SER A 170 -10.85 6.99 8.01
N TYR A 171 -9.94 7.88 7.62
CA TYR A 171 -9.35 7.90 6.28
C TYR A 171 -7.84 7.77 6.42
N THR A 172 -7.29 6.60 6.08
CA THR A 172 -5.90 6.23 6.37
C THR A 172 -5.15 5.72 5.15
N GLY A 173 -3.82 5.73 5.25
CA GLY A 173 -2.92 5.26 4.20
C GLY A 173 -2.30 6.39 3.39
N HIS A 174 -1.34 6.03 2.54
CA HIS A 174 -0.74 6.97 1.60
C HIS A 174 -1.80 7.47 0.61
N PRO A 175 -1.80 8.75 0.17
CA PRO A 175 -2.82 9.28 -0.74
C PRO A 175 -3.01 8.49 -2.05
N ALA A 176 -1.94 7.87 -2.57
CA ALA A 176 -2.03 6.97 -3.73
C ALA A 176 -2.75 5.63 -3.45
N MET A 177 -2.90 5.26 -2.18
CA MET A 177 -3.43 3.99 -1.69
C MET A 177 -4.38 4.20 -0.49
N PRO A 178 -5.45 4.98 -0.62
CA PRO A 178 -6.25 5.38 0.54
C PRO A 178 -7.18 4.26 1.01
N PHE A 179 -7.61 4.30 2.27
CA PHE A 179 -8.70 3.48 2.79
C PHE A 179 -9.60 4.32 3.69
N MET A 180 -10.92 4.21 3.49
CA MET A 180 -11.91 4.93 4.28
C MET A 180 -12.88 3.95 4.95
N ARG A 181 -13.18 4.19 6.23
CA ARG A 181 -14.28 3.52 6.94
C ARG A 181 -15.03 4.46 7.88
N PHE A 182 -16.27 4.16 8.19
CA PHE A 182 -17.00 4.83 9.27
C PHE A 182 -16.49 4.38 10.65
N ILE A 183 -16.42 5.31 11.61
CA ILE A 183 -16.04 4.99 12.99
C ILE A 183 -17.15 4.19 13.68
N GLY A 184 -16.75 3.14 14.42
CA GLY A 184 -17.64 2.17 15.08
C GLY A 184 -18.34 1.19 14.13
N ASP A 185 -17.91 1.09 12.87
CA ASP A 185 -18.54 0.25 11.83
C ASP A 185 -17.87 -1.12 11.75
N ASP A 186 -17.84 -1.84 12.87
CA ASP A 186 -17.03 -3.05 13.03
C ASP A 186 -17.46 -4.18 12.07
N ASP A 187 -18.75 -4.24 11.72
CA ASP A 187 -19.29 -5.19 10.76
C ASP A 187 -19.22 -4.68 9.31
N PHE A 188 -18.77 -3.44 9.08
CA PHE A 188 -18.74 -2.71 7.81
C PHE A 188 -20.11 -2.52 7.13
N SER A 189 -21.21 -2.54 7.87
CA SER A 189 -22.56 -2.35 7.29
C SER A 189 -22.73 -0.98 6.65
N ARG A 190 -22.25 0.10 7.30
CA ARG A 190 -22.29 1.46 6.74
C ARG A 190 -21.36 1.59 5.55
N ASN A 191 -20.15 1.04 5.64
CA ASN A 191 -19.17 1.07 4.54
C ASN A 191 -19.67 0.33 3.29
N ARG A 192 -20.29 -0.85 3.45
CA ARG A 192 -20.91 -1.59 2.34
C ARG A 192 -22.07 -0.82 1.73
N PHE A 193 -22.91 -0.20 2.55
CA PHE A 193 -24.01 0.63 2.04
C PHE A 193 -23.48 1.82 1.25
N PHE A 194 -22.55 2.58 1.81
CA PHE A 194 -21.90 3.72 1.14
C PHE A 194 -21.27 3.31 -0.20
N CYS A 195 -20.45 2.25 -0.23
CA CYS A 195 -19.81 1.78 -1.46
C CYS A 195 -20.84 1.23 -2.46
N GLY A 196 -21.92 0.60 -1.97
CA GLY A 196 -23.03 0.13 -2.81
C GLY A 196 -23.78 1.28 -3.48
N GLU A 197 -24.04 2.36 -2.75
CA GLU A 197 -24.66 3.58 -3.30
C GLU A 197 -23.72 4.29 -4.29
N ALA A 198 -22.41 4.30 -4.03
CA ALA A 198 -21.42 4.84 -4.96
C ALA A 198 -21.37 4.04 -6.27
N ALA A 199 -21.38 2.70 -6.18
CA ALA A 199 -21.35 1.81 -7.34
C ALA A 199 -22.59 1.99 -8.24
N LYS A 200 -23.78 2.15 -7.66
CA LYS A 200 -25.02 2.48 -8.39
C LYS A 200 -24.92 3.80 -9.17
N ARG A 201 -24.04 4.72 -8.74
CA ARG A 201 -23.80 6.04 -9.33
C ARG A 201 -22.54 6.10 -10.21
N GLY A 202 -21.94 4.94 -10.49
CA GLY A 202 -20.80 4.82 -11.40
C GLY A 202 -19.44 5.08 -10.77
N VAL A 203 -19.33 5.05 -9.44
CA VAL A 203 -18.05 5.16 -8.71
C VAL A 203 -17.81 3.86 -7.95
N PHE A 204 -16.76 3.12 -8.31
CA PHE A 204 -16.44 1.85 -7.67
C PHE A 204 -15.42 2.04 -6.53
N LEU A 205 -15.86 1.81 -5.30
CA LEU A 205 -15.03 1.85 -4.08
C LEU A 205 -15.15 0.50 -3.37
N HIS A 206 -14.05 0.05 -2.75
CA HIS A 206 -14.04 -1.21 -2.01
C HIS A 206 -14.36 -0.98 -0.52
N PRO A 207 -15.34 -1.67 0.08
CA PRO A 207 -15.78 -1.39 1.45
C PRO A 207 -14.84 -1.88 2.55
N HIS A 208 -13.92 -2.80 2.23
CA HIS A 208 -13.06 -3.49 3.22
C HIS A 208 -11.57 -3.48 2.88
N HIS A 209 -11.14 -2.78 1.83
CA HIS A 209 -9.75 -2.87 1.35
C HIS A 209 -9.33 -1.50 0.82
N ASN A 210 -8.05 -1.17 0.98
CA ASN A 210 -7.49 0.05 0.42
C ASN A 210 -7.74 0.15 -1.09
N TRP A 211 -7.96 1.38 -1.55
CA TRP A 211 -8.15 1.75 -2.95
C TRP A 211 -6.80 2.13 -3.57
N PHE A 212 -6.82 2.48 -4.86
CA PHE A 212 -5.65 2.89 -5.61
C PHE A 212 -5.99 4.02 -6.57
N VAL A 213 -5.22 5.11 -6.50
CA VAL A 213 -5.29 6.17 -7.51
C VAL A 213 -4.37 5.78 -8.67
N SER A 214 -4.94 5.69 -9.86
CA SER A 214 -4.21 5.41 -11.10
C SER A 214 -3.74 6.69 -11.78
N GLY A 215 -2.60 6.63 -12.48
CA GLY A 215 -2.09 7.73 -13.30
C GLY A 215 -3.04 8.16 -14.44
N ALA A 216 -4.02 7.33 -14.78
CA ALA A 216 -5.08 7.67 -15.73
C ALA A 216 -6.15 8.61 -15.16
N HIS A 217 -6.32 8.68 -13.83
CA HIS A 217 -7.29 9.59 -13.24
C HIS A 217 -6.91 11.04 -13.55
N THR A 218 -7.94 11.85 -13.71
CA THR A 218 -7.88 13.29 -13.90
C THR A 218 -8.51 13.99 -12.70
N GLU A 219 -8.33 15.30 -12.59
CA GLU A 219 -9.04 16.07 -11.57
C GLU A 219 -10.55 15.97 -11.71
N ALA A 220 -11.07 15.93 -12.94
CA ALA A 220 -12.50 15.77 -13.21
C ALA A 220 -13.04 14.44 -12.70
N ASP A 221 -12.26 13.36 -12.74
CA ASP A 221 -12.64 12.07 -12.16
C ASP A 221 -12.75 12.15 -10.64
N ILE A 222 -11.84 12.87 -9.99
CA ILE A 222 -11.87 13.11 -8.53
C ILE A 222 -13.06 14.01 -8.17
N ASP A 223 -13.32 15.07 -8.92
CA ASP A 223 -14.46 15.97 -8.68
C ASP A 223 -15.79 15.25 -8.82
N ARG A 224 -15.93 14.44 -9.88
CA ARG A 224 -17.11 13.58 -10.06
C ARG A 224 -17.26 12.57 -8.93
N THR A 225 -16.14 11.97 -8.50
CA THR A 225 -16.14 11.04 -7.35
C THR A 225 -16.66 11.74 -6.11
N LEU A 226 -16.17 12.95 -5.82
CA LEU A 226 -16.60 13.74 -4.67
C LEU A 226 -18.10 14.10 -4.73
N GLN A 227 -18.62 14.49 -5.89
CA GLN A 227 -20.06 14.73 -6.05
C GLN A 227 -20.91 13.49 -5.71
N VAL A 228 -20.44 12.30 -6.11
CA VAL A 228 -21.13 11.05 -5.79
C VAL A 228 -20.98 10.69 -4.31
N THR A 229 -19.80 10.84 -3.73
CA THR A 229 -19.57 10.49 -2.32
C THR A 229 -20.33 11.38 -1.37
N GLU A 230 -20.54 12.66 -1.70
CA GLU A 230 -21.38 13.57 -0.92
C GLU A 230 -22.81 13.02 -0.77
N GLU A 231 -23.43 12.63 -1.89
CA GLU A 231 -24.75 12.00 -1.90
C GLU A 231 -24.75 10.66 -1.13
N CYS A 232 -23.68 9.86 -1.25
CA CYS A 232 -23.55 8.61 -0.50
C CYS A 232 -23.41 8.81 1.01
N PHE A 233 -22.73 9.88 1.44
CA PHE A 233 -22.66 10.25 2.86
C PHE A 233 -24.04 10.65 3.39
N ARG A 234 -24.79 11.47 2.64
CA ARG A 234 -26.17 11.86 2.98
C ARG A 234 -27.06 10.64 3.17
N LEU A 235 -27.05 9.71 2.22
CA LEU A 235 -27.84 8.48 2.28
C LEU A 235 -27.43 7.57 3.44
N THR A 236 -26.13 7.42 3.69
CA THR A 236 -25.63 6.63 4.82
C THR A 236 -26.09 7.25 6.14
N LYS A 237 -26.07 8.58 6.27
CA LYS A 237 -26.59 9.28 7.46
C LYS A 237 -28.07 8.98 7.70
N GLU A 238 -28.90 9.14 6.67
CA GLU A 238 -30.36 8.89 6.75
C GLU A 238 -30.70 7.45 7.14
N GLN A 239 -29.90 6.49 6.67
CA GLN A 239 -30.11 5.08 6.93
C GLN A 239 -29.66 4.65 8.33
N PHE A 240 -28.57 5.20 8.87
CA PHE A 240 -27.89 4.64 10.06
C PHE A 240 -27.76 5.57 11.27
N TYR A 241 -27.97 6.89 11.13
CA TYR A 241 -27.66 7.88 12.18
C TYR A 241 -28.87 8.71 12.61
N LYS A 242 -30.04 8.08 12.73
CA LYS A 242 -31.27 8.71 13.23
C LYS A 242 -31.19 9.03 14.71
#